data_AF-A0A2V9BG48-F1
#
_entry.id   AF-A0A2V9BG48-F1
#
_cell.length_a   1.000
_cell.length_b   1.000
_cell.length_c   1.000
_cell.angle_alpha   90.00
_cell.angle_beta   90.00
_cell.angle_gamma   90.00
#
_symmetry.space_group_name_H-M   'P 1'
#
loop_
_entity.id
_entity.type
_entity.pdbx_description
1 polymer ?
#
loop_
_entity_poly.entity_id
_entity_poly.type
_entity_poly.pdbx_seq_one_letter_code
_entity_poly.pdbx_strand_id
1 'polypeptide(L)'
;MGKLFGERRGIGVGSIAHRRVVPFLTFFLLIARDKIHLSLRSGAGKQMDFDRMIVRANAMIRSYVAGNLVIGALLSAITALVFWQIGLAPAILLGTVSGTLNLIPFLGIVIALVIPLMAGVFQFHSLTPFAVIVVTVIALHLIAANLLVPRFVGSRLDIGPVAATIGFLFWGWLWGVVGLLLAVPLTAFVKLLADSNPAMNHLSNLLAREPQRFLIRGKRATISQACAPARPTPR
;
A
#
# COMPACT_ATOMS: atom_id res chain seq x y z
N MET A 1 16.06 -41.03 -15.78
CA MET A 1 16.80 -40.32 -14.71
C MET A 1 17.49 -39.05 -15.25
N GLY A 2 16.76 -38.14 -15.90
CA GLY A 2 17.37 -37.02 -16.66
C GLY A 2 16.48 -35.78 -16.90
N LYS A 3 15.36 -35.63 -16.18
CA LYS A 3 14.44 -34.47 -16.33
C LYS A 3 14.33 -33.58 -15.09
N LEU A 4 15.27 -33.66 -14.13
CA LEU A 4 15.23 -32.89 -12.88
C LEU A 4 16.26 -31.74 -12.80
N PHE A 5 17.08 -31.54 -13.83
CA PHE A 5 18.14 -30.52 -13.81
C PHE A 5 17.81 -29.22 -14.60
N GLY A 6 16.68 -29.17 -15.31
CA GLY A 6 16.26 -27.99 -16.08
C GLY A 6 15.54 -26.91 -15.26
N GLU A 7 14.84 -27.31 -14.19
CA GLU A 7 13.92 -26.42 -13.45
C GLU A 7 14.61 -25.52 -12.40
N ARG A 8 15.92 -25.67 -12.17
CA ARG A 8 16.68 -24.82 -11.21
C ARG A 8 17.34 -23.60 -11.84
N ARG A 9 17.36 -23.46 -13.16
CA ARG A 9 18.00 -22.31 -13.84
C ARG A 9 17.11 -21.07 -13.95
N GLY A 10 15.78 -21.21 -13.85
CA GLY A 10 14.85 -20.06 -13.91
C GLY A 10 14.74 -19.25 -12.62
N ILE A 11 14.96 -19.87 -11.45
CA ILE A 11 14.80 -19.22 -10.14
C ILE A 11 16.04 -18.40 -9.74
N GLY A 12 17.19 -18.66 -10.38
CA GLY A 12 18.46 -17.99 -10.07
C GLY A 12 18.67 -16.61 -10.70
N VAL A 13 18.08 -16.35 -11.88
CA VAL A 13 18.37 -15.12 -12.65
C VAL A 13 17.74 -13.88 -12.01
N GLY A 14 16.53 -13.99 -11.46
CA GLY A 14 15.89 -12.89 -10.71
C GLY A 14 16.59 -12.55 -9.39
N SER A 15 17.13 -13.57 -8.69
CA SER A 15 17.80 -13.39 -7.39
C SER A 15 19.18 -12.75 -7.45
N ILE A 16 19.85 -12.74 -8.61
CA ILE A 16 21.17 -12.11 -8.78
C ILE A 16 21.01 -10.63 -9.15
N ALA A 17 20.02 -10.30 -9.98
CA ALA A 17 19.72 -8.92 -10.35
C ALA A 17 19.31 -8.07 -9.13
N HIS A 18 18.39 -8.58 -8.31
CA HIS A 18 17.89 -7.87 -7.13
C HIS A 18 19.00 -7.54 -6.12
N ARG A 19 19.91 -8.49 -5.86
CA ARG A 19 21.05 -8.31 -4.93
C ARG A 19 22.06 -7.25 -5.36
N ARG A 20 22.17 -6.96 -6.66
CA ARG A 20 23.09 -5.95 -7.19
C ARG A 20 22.44 -4.58 -7.30
N VAL A 21 21.15 -4.56 -7.67
CA VAL A 21 20.39 -3.31 -7.84
C VAL A 21 20.20 -2.58 -6.51
N VAL A 22 19.92 -3.28 -5.41
CA VAL A 22 19.67 -2.64 -4.11
C VAL A 22 20.87 -1.81 -3.59
N PRO A 23 22.08 -2.35 -3.42
CA PRO A 23 23.21 -1.54 -2.94
C PRO A 23 23.62 -0.47 -3.94
N PHE A 24 23.51 -0.75 -5.25
CA PHE A 24 23.77 0.24 -6.29
C PHE A 24 22.79 1.41 -6.22
N LEU A 25 21.49 1.13 -6.07
CA LEU A 25 20.45 2.15 -5.95
C LEU A 25 20.57 2.90 -4.63
N THR A 26 20.81 2.23 -3.50
CA THR A 26 21.03 2.89 -2.20
C THR A 26 22.25 3.80 -2.23
N PHE A 27 23.36 3.33 -2.79
CA PHE A 27 24.56 4.14 -2.99
C PHE A 27 24.28 5.35 -3.90
N PHE A 28 23.59 5.13 -5.02
CA PHE A 28 23.20 6.19 -5.94
C PHE A 28 22.22 7.19 -5.30
N LEU A 29 21.24 6.73 -4.50
CA LEU A 29 20.30 7.58 -3.77
C LEU A 29 21.01 8.41 -2.69
N LEU A 30 22.00 7.82 -2.00
CA LEU A 30 22.84 8.51 -1.01
C LEU A 30 23.70 9.58 -1.67
N ILE A 31 24.29 9.31 -2.84
CA ILE A 31 25.04 10.29 -3.64
C ILE A 31 24.13 11.37 -4.23
N ALA A 32 22.95 10.97 -4.71
CA ALA A 32 21.98 11.89 -5.26
C ALA A 32 21.22 12.66 -4.18
N ARG A 33 21.38 12.33 -2.89
CA ARG A 33 20.66 12.96 -1.77
C ARG A 33 20.73 14.47 -1.84
N ASP A 34 21.93 15.01 -2.00
CA ASP A 34 22.13 16.46 -1.99
C ASP A 34 21.61 17.11 -3.29
N LYS A 35 21.71 16.41 -4.43
CA LYS A 35 21.13 16.85 -5.72
C LYS A 35 19.62 16.76 -5.76
N ILE A 36 19.02 15.73 -5.15
CA ILE A 36 17.57 15.58 -4.97
C ILE A 36 17.08 16.71 -4.06
N HIS A 37 17.81 16.99 -2.97
CA HIS A 37 17.48 18.08 -2.06
C HIS A 37 17.60 19.47 -2.73
N LEU A 38 18.65 19.69 -3.54
CA LEU A 38 18.87 20.93 -4.30
C LEU A 38 17.91 21.08 -5.48
N SER A 39 17.61 20.01 -6.22
CA SER A 39 16.68 20.01 -7.36
C SER A 39 15.23 20.13 -6.90
N LEU A 40 14.89 19.54 -5.74
CA LEU A 40 13.64 19.83 -5.05
C LEU A 40 13.61 21.31 -4.69
N ARG A 41 14.67 21.89 -4.11
CA ARG A 41 14.71 23.33 -3.78
C ARG A 41 14.71 24.28 -4.98
N SER A 42 15.27 23.90 -6.13
CA SER A 42 15.34 24.77 -7.32
C SER A 42 14.09 24.68 -8.20
N GLY A 43 13.42 23.52 -8.24
CA GLY A 43 12.11 23.34 -8.86
C GLY A 43 10.94 23.77 -7.96
N ALA A 44 11.14 23.75 -6.64
CA ALA A 44 10.24 24.35 -5.66
C ALA A 44 10.39 25.86 -5.69
N GLY A 45 9.55 26.55 -6.46
CA GLY A 45 9.45 28.01 -6.33
C GLY A 45 9.16 28.38 -4.87
N LYS A 46 10.15 28.99 -4.17
CA LYS A 46 10.15 29.72 -2.89
C LYS A 46 9.25 29.28 -1.70
N GLN A 47 8.50 28.18 -1.80
CA GLN A 47 7.30 27.96 -0.98
C GLN A 47 7.02 26.47 -0.66
N MET A 48 8.00 25.57 -0.85
CA MET A 48 7.92 24.21 -0.31
C MET A 48 8.45 24.17 1.12
N ASP A 49 7.54 24.01 2.08
CA ASP A 49 7.83 23.79 3.49
C ASP A 49 8.20 22.31 3.70
N PHE A 50 9.51 22.03 3.62
CA PHE A 50 10.06 20.67 3.78
C PHE A 50 9.73 20.05 5.14
N ASP A 51 9.65 20.87 6.19
CA ASP A 51 9.33 20.39 7.53
C ASP A 51 7.89 19.87 7.59
N ARG A 52 6.94 20.58 6.98
CA ARG A 52 5.56 20.09 6.84
C ARG A 52 5.49 18.80 6.03
N MET A 53 6.31 18.65 5.00
CA MET A 53 6.33 17.45 4.17
C MET A 53 6.80 16.22 4.96
N ILE A 54 7.89 16.36 5.74
CA ILE A 54 8.41 15.28 6.59
C ILE A 54 7.39 14.88 7.64
N VAL A 55 6.73 15.85 8.29
CA VAL A 55 5.67 15.58 9.27
C VAL A 55 4.51 14.80 8.64
N ARG A 56 4.09 15.17 7.42
CA ARG A 56 3.03 14.45 6.68
C ARG A 56 3.46 13.03 6.31
N ALA A 57 4.67 12.84 5.79
CA ALA A 57 5.19 11.53 5.45
C ALA A 57 5.26 10.60 6.67
N ASN A 58 5.78 11.10 7.80
CA ASN A 58 5.84 10.36 9.05
C ASN A 58 4.44 10.01 9.58
N ALA A 59 3.48 10.92 9.48
CA ALA A 59 2.10 10.65 9.85
C ALA A 59 1.46 9.55 8.97
N MET A 60 1.72 9.58 7.66
CA MET A 60 1.26 8.55 6.72
C MET A 60 1.82 7.17 7.09
N ILE A 61 3.14 7.05 7.25
CA ILE A 61 3.80 5.79 7.61
C ILE A 61 3.28 5.27 8.96
N ARG A 62 3.22 6.14 9.98
CA ARG A 62 2.73 5.76 11.31
C ARG A 62 1.29 5.26 11.27
N SER A 63 0.40 5.99 10.58
CA SER A 63 -1.01 5.58 10.46
C SER A 63 -1.16 4.26 9.71
N TYR A 64 -0.35 4.04 8.67
CA TYR A 64 -0.36 2.81 7.89
C TYR A 64 0.11 1.61 8.71
N VAL A 65 1.25 1.73 9.40
CA VAL A 65 1.79 0.65 10.23
C VAL A 65 0.85 0.35 11.40
N ALA A 66 0.42 1.38 12.14
CA ALA A 66 -0.49 1.20 13.28
C ALA A 66 -1.83 0.59 12.86
N GLY A 67 -2.42 1.10 11.76
CA GLY A 67 -3.67 0.56 11.23
C GLY A 67 -3.56 -0.92 10.84
N ASN A 68 -2.49 -1.29 10.13
CA ASN A 68 -2.27 -2.69 9.75
C ASN A 68 -1.99 -3.61 10.94
N LEU A 69 -1.30 -3.14 11.98
CA LEU A 69 -1.09 -3.92 13.21
C LEU A 69 -2.41 -4.20 13.94
N VAL A 70 -3.28 -3.19 14.05
CA VAL A 70 -4.62 -3.35 14.67
C VAL A 70 -5.48 -4.33 13.85
N ILE A 71 -5.50 -4.17 12.53
CA ILE A 71 -6.25 -5.06 11.63
C ILE A 71 -5.70 -6.49 11.71
N GLY A 72 -4.38 -6.66 11.64
CA GLY A 72 -3.72 -7.96 11.72
C GLY A 72 -3.96 -8.66 13.06
N ALA A 73 -3.93 -7.93 14.17
CA ALA A 73 -4.28 -8.47 15.49
C ALA A 73 -5.73 -8.93 15.57
N LEU A 74 -6.67 -8.13 15.02
CA LEU A 74 -8.09 -8.49 14.95
C LEU A 74 -8.31 -9.74 14.10
N LEU A 75 -7.73 -9.78 12.89
CA LEU A 75 -7.80 -10.95 12.00
C LEU A 75 -7.21 -12.18 12.64
N SER A 76 -6.07 -12.04 13.32
CA SER A 76 -5.41 -13.12 14.06
C SER A 76 -6.33 -13.69 15.13
N ALA A 77 -6.88 -12.83 15.98
CA ALA A 77 -7.75 -13.24 17.08
C ALA A 77 -9.03 -13.93 16.58
N ILE A 78 -9.71 -13.35 15.59
CA ILE A 78 -10.96 -13.93 15.06
C ILE A 78 -10.68 -15.25 14.32
N THR A 79 -9.64 -15.29 13.48
CA THR A 79 -9.29 -16.52 12.74
C THR A 79 -8.89 -17.64 13.71
N ALA A 80 -8.06 -17.34 14.72
CA ALA A 80 -7.67 -18.29 15.74
C ALA A 80 -8.88 -18.82 16.52
N LEU A 81 -9.82 -17.94 16.89
CA LEU A 81 -11.03 -18.33 17.61
C LEU A 81 -11.89 -19.30 16.78
N VAL A 82 -12.12 -19.00 15.50
CA VAL A 82 -12.91 -19.87 14.63
C VAL A 82 -12.21 -21.21 14.40
N PHE A 83 -10.89 -21.20 14.17
CA PHE A 83 -10.11 -22.43 14.00
C PHE A 83 -10.10 -23.28 15.28
N TRP A 84 -10.08 -22.64 16.44
CA TRP A 84 -10.19 -23.33 17.72
C TRP A 84 -11.57 -23.98 17.90
N GLN A 85 -12.65 -23.30 17.52
CA GLN A 85 -14.01 -23.84 17.59
C GLN A 85 -14.24 -25.07 16.72
N ILE A 86 -13.60 -25.15 15.56
CA ILE A 86 -13.64 -26.37 14.70
C ILE A 86 -12.65 -27.45 15.15
N GLY A 87 -11.86 -27.20 16.20
CA GLY A 87 -10.89 -28.15 16.74
C GLY A 87 -9.59 -28.29 15.95
N LEU A 88 -9.23 -27.30 15.12
CA LEU A 88 -7.98 -27.33 14.34
C LEU A 88 -6.78 -27.16 15.30
N ALA A 89 -5.91 -28.18 15.40
CA ALA A 89 -4.88 -28.24 16.46
C ALA A 89 -3.94 -27.01 16.50
N PRO A 90 -3.38 -26.55 15.36
CA PRO A 90 -2.56 -25.33 15.33
C PRO A 90 -3.38 -24.03 15.17
N ALA A 91 -4.60 -23.94 15.73
CA ALA A 91 -5.50 -22.79 15.55
C ALA A 91 -4.85 -21.42 15.83
N ILE A 92 -4.17 -21.26 16.97
CA ILE A 92 -3.53 -19.99 17.36
C ILE A 92 -2.40 -19.62 16.40
N LEU A 93 -1.57 -20.61 16.03
CA LEU A 93 -0.47 -20.42 15.08
C LEU A 93 -1.01 -19.98 13.72
N LEU A 94 -1.99 -20.70 13.19
CA LEU A 94 -2.58 -20.42 11.88
C LEU A 94 -3.35 -19.10 11.85
N GLY A 95 -4.06 -18.76 12.92
CA GLY A 95 -4.69 -17.45 13.07
C GLY A 95 -3.65 -16.32 13.06
N THR A 96 -2.57 -16.47 13.83
CA THR A 96 -1.47 -15.48 13.87
C THR A 96 -0.80 -15.31 12.51
N VAL A 97 -0.55 -16.42 11.81
CA VAL A 97 0.02 -16.39 10.46
C VAL A 97 -0.95 -15.70 9.49
N SER A 98 -2.24 -16.02 9.54
CA SER A 98 -3.30 -15.38 8.74
C SER A 98 -3.35 -13.86 8.95
N GLY A 99 -3.41 -13.40 10.21
CA GLY A 99 -3.40 -11.97 10.52
C GLY A 99 -2.10 -11.26 10.13
N THR A 100 -0.95 -11.91 10.25
CA THR A 100 0.35 -11.37 9.80
C THR A 100 0.39 -11.26 8.27
N LEU A 101 -0.11 -12.26 7.57
CA LEU A 101 -0.14 -12.30 6.11
C LEU A 101 -1.03 -11.20 5.50
N ASN A 102 -2.02 -10.69 6.24
CA ASN A 102 -2.80 -9.53 5.82
C ASN A 102 -1.96 -8.26 5.57
N LEU A 103 -0.73 -8.18 6.10
CA LEU A 103 0.22 -7.10 5.77
C LEU A 103 0.70 -7.12 4.32
N ILE A 104 0.57 -8.27 3.62
CA ILE A 104 1.04 -8.46 2.25
C ILE A 104 -0.19 -8.56 1.34
N PRO A 105 -0.51 -7.50 0.57
CA PRO A 105 -1.64 -7.51 -0.34
C PRO A 105 -1.55 -8.64 -1.37
N PHE A 106 -2.71 -9.21 -1.73
CA PHE A 106 -2.91 -10.32 -2.69
C PHE A 106 -2.30 -11.68 -2.28
N LEU A 107 -1.05 -11.71 -1.83
CA LEU A 107 -0.39 -12.93 -1.34
C LEU A 107 -0.97 -13.39 -0.01
N GLY A 108 -1.35 -12.43 0.84
CA GLY A 108 -1.79 -12.70 2.20
C GLY A 108 -2.96 -13.68 2.26
N ILE A 109 -4.04 -13.38 1.54
CA ILE A 109 -5.25 -14.21 1.50
C ILE A 109 -4.98 -15.61 0.92
N VAL A 110 -4.14 -15.72 -0.12
CA VAL A 110 -3.83 -17.00 -0.76
C VAL A 110 -3.08 -17.91 0.22
N ILE A 111 -2.04 -17.38 0.85
CA ILE A 111 -1.21 -18.17 1.77
C ILE A 111 -2.00 -18.46 3.07
N ALA A 112 -2.76 -17.49 3.57
CA ALA A 112 -3.62 -17.64 4.74
C ALA A 112 -4.75 -18.66 4.53
N LEU A 113 -5.08 -18.97 3.27
CA LEU A 113 -6.04 -20.00 2.90
C LEU A 113 -5.38 -21.37 2.73
N VAL A 114 -4.27 -21.43 1.99
CA VAL A 114 -3.60 -22.71 1.66
C VAL A 114 -3.05 -23.40 2.90
N ILE A 115 -2.39 -22.67 3.81
CA ILE A 115 -1.74 -23.28 4.98
C ILE A 115 -2.76 -23.99 5.90
N PRO A 116 -3.87 -23.36 6.32
CA PRO A 116 -4.87 -24.03 7.15
C PRO A 116 -5.58 -25.18 6.44
N LEU A 117 -5.82 -25.08 5.13
CA LEU A 117 -6.39 -26.18 4.36
C LEU A 117 -5.46 -27.39 4.34
N MET A 118 -4.16 -27.17 4.11
CA MET A 118 -3.17 -28.24 4.18
C MET A 118 -3.12 -28.88 5.58
N ALA A 119 -3.18 -28.08 6.65
CA ALA A 119 -3.25 -28.62 8.00
C ALA A 119 -4.54 -29.43 8.23
N GLY A 120 -5.67 -28.96 7.69
CA GLY A 120 -6.96 -29.64 7.78
C GLY A 120 -7.00 -31.00 7.09
N VAL A 121 -6.26 -31.20 5.99
CA VAL A 121 -6.17 -32.50 5.28
C VAL A 121 -5.64 -33.61 6.19
N PHE A 122 -4.73 -33.29 7.11
CA PHE A 122 -4.16 -34.30 8.02
C PHE A 122 -5.03 -34.56 9.25
N GLN A 123 -5.98 -33.68 9.55
CA GLN A 123 -6.76 -33.73 10.80
C GLN A 123 -8.22 -34.13 10.58
N PHE A 124 -8.85 -33.66 9.50
CA PHE A 124 -10.27 -33.81 9.27
C PHE A 124 -10.56 -34.78 8.13
N HIS A 125 -11.55 -35.64 8.34
CA HIS A 125 -12.06 -36.60 7.35
C HIS A 125 -13.40 -36.17 6.73
N SER A 126 -13.99 -35.07 7.21
CA SER A 126 -15.25 -34.51 6.73
C SER A 126 -15.01 -33.19 5.97
N LEU A 127 -15.93 -32.81 5.08
CA LEU A 127 -15.82 -31.59 4.27
C LEU A 127 -16.20 -30.31 5.02
N THR A 128 -16.95 -30.42 6.12
CA THR A 128 -17.48 -29.27 6.87
C THR A 128 -16.39 -28.32 7.39
N PRO A 129 -15.29 -28.80 8.02
CA PRO A 129 -14.23 -27.92 8.51
C PRO A 129 -13.52 -27.16 7.39
N PHE A 130 -13.37 -27.76 6.21
CA PHE A 130 -12.78 -27.09 5.04
C PHE A 130 -13.63 -25.92 4.58
N ALA A 131 -14.96 -26.10 4.51
CA ALA A 131 -15.87 -25.01 4.17
C ALA A 131 -15.76 -23.85 5.17
N VAL A 132 -15.69 -24.16 6.48
CA VAL A 132 -15.50 -23.14 7.52
C VAL A 132 -14.17 -22.40 7.32
N ILE A 133 -13.06 -23.12 7.11
CA ILE A 133 -11.75 -22.50 6.85
C ILE A 133 -11.81 -21.54 5.66
N VAL A 134 -12.38 -22.00 4.53
CA VAL A 134 -12.47 -21.19 3.31
C VAL A 134 -13.31 -19.93 3.53
N VAL A 135 -14.51 -20.09 4.08
CA VAL A 135 -15.43 -18.97 4.29
C VAL A 135 -14.83 -17.97 5.28
N THR A 136 -14.25 -18.44 6.39
CA THR A 136 -13.66 -17.56 7.40
C THR A 136 -12.49 -16.77 6.86
N VAL A 137 -11.52 -17.42 6.20
CA VAL A 137 -10.33 -16.71 5.68
C VAL A 137 -10.73 -15.70 4.61
N ILE A 138 -11.58 -16.10 3.65
CA ILE A 138 -12.00 -15.22 2.57
C ILE A 138 -12.82 -14.06 3.11
N ALA A 139 -13.83 -14.33 3.96
CA ALA A 139 -14.68 -13.28 4.51
C ALA A 139 -13.87 -12.27 5.32
N LEU A 140 -12.99 -12.73 6.22
CA LEU A 140 -12.19 -11.82 7.05
C LEU A 140 -11.22 -10.98 6.22
N HIS A 141 -10.55 -11.55 5.22
CA HIS A 141 -9.64 -10.78 4.36
C HIS A 141 -10.39 -9.81 3.43
N LEU A 142 -11.56 -10.18 2.93
CA LEU A 142 -12.40 -9.26 2.14
C LEU A 142 -12.94 -8.12 2.99
N ILE A 143 -13.42 -8.40 4.21
CA ILE A 143 -13.85 -7.37 5.17
C ILE A 143 -12.66 -6.49 5.53
N ALA A 144 -11.48 -7.06 5.73
CA ALA A 144 -10.26 -6.29 5.98
C ALA A 144 -9.96 -5.34 4.84
N ALA A 145 -9.88 -5.84 3.60
CA ALA A 145 -9.52 -5.05 2.43
C ALA A 145 -10.53 -3.94 2.11
N ASN A 146 -11.83 -4.22 2.26
CA ASN A 146 -12.89 -3.30 1.82
C ASN A 146 -13.44 -2.39 2.92
N LEU A 147 -13.37 -2.80 4.20
CA LEU A 147 -13.94 -2.03 5.32
C LEU A 147 -12.87 -1.61 6.33
N LEU A 148 -12.07 -2.55 6.84
CA LEU A 148 -11.14 -2.25 7.93
C LEU A 148 -9.98 -1.38 7.47
N VAL A 149 -9.34 -1.71 6.35
CA VAL A 149 -8.23 -0.92 5.79
C VAL A 149 -8.70 0.53 5.54
N PRO A 150 -9.81 0.80 4.84
CA PRO A 150 -10.30 2.17 4.73
C PRO A 150 -10.60 2.84 6.08
N ARG A 151 -11.14 2.14 7.08
CA ARG A 151 -11.44 2.80 8.37
C ARG A 151 -10.22 3.10 9.24
N PHE A 152 -9.26 2.18 9.31
CA PHE A 152 -8.09 2.32 10.19
C PHE A 152 -6.90 2.98 9.49
N VAL A 153 -6.77 2.74 8.18
CA VAL A 153 -5.69 3.28 7.33
C VAL A 153 -6.19 4.45 6.48
N GLY A 154 -7.45 4.42 6.04
CA GLY A 154 -7.92 5.16 4.85
C GLY A 154 -8.88 6.34 5.05
N SER A 155 -8.30 7.51 5.28
CA SER A 155 -8.73 8.77 4.63
C SER A 155 -7.57 9.68 4.20
N ARG A 156 -6.31 9.27 4.44
CA ARG A 156 -5.12 10.14 4.33
C ARG A 156 -4.22 9.83 3.12
N LEU A 157 -4.45 8.71 2.43
CA LEU A 157 -3.66 8.25 1.28
C LEU A 157 -4.52 8.34 0.03
N ASP A 158 -4.54 9.51 -0.61
CA ASP A 158 -5.29 9.77 -1.84
C ASP A 158 -4.56 9.16 -3.05
N ILE A 159 -4.50 7.83 -3.13
CA ILE A 159 -3.87 7.11 -4.24
C ILE A 159 -4.95 6.36 -5.02
N GLY A 160 -4.93 6.49 -6.35
CA GLY A 160 -5.80 5.72 -7.22
C GLY A 160 -5.42 4.24 -7.27
N PRO A 161 -6.36 3.33 -7.61
CA PRO A 161 -6.06 1.90 -7.73
C PRO A 161 -4.90 1.60 -8.69
N VAL A 162 -4.84 2.31 -9.82
CA VAL A 162 -3.78 2.17 -10.82
C VAL A 162 -2.41 2.51 -10.22
N ALA A 163 -2.32 3.61 -9.48
CA ALA A 163 -1.08 4.02 -8.82
C ALA A 163 -0.67 3.05 -7.72
N ALA A 164 -1.62 2.53 -6.94
CA ALA A 164 -1.35 1.47 -5.97
C ALA A 164 -0.79 0.21 -6.64
N THR A 165 -1.38 -0.23 -7.77
CA THR A 165 -0.89 -1.38 -8.55
C THR A 165 0.51 -1.15 -9.10
N ILE A 166 0.76 0.01 -9.71
CA ILE A 166 2.10 0.38 -10.20
C ILE A 166 3.10 0.40 -9.04
N GLY A 167 2.70 0.95 -7.89
CA GLY A 167 3.49 0.92 -6.67
C GLY A 167 3.84 -0.50 -6.24
N PHE A 168 2.86 -1.41 -6.16
CA PHE A 168 3.12 -2.81 -5.80
C PHE A 168 4.10 -3.49 -6.76
N LEU A 169 3.96 -3.25 -8.06
CA LEU A 169 4.87 -3.81 -9.07
C LEU A 169 6.28 -3.22 -8.92
N PHE A 170 6.40 -1.90 -8.83
CA PHE A 170 7.69 -1.21 -8.74
C PHE A 170 8.42 -1.51 -7.43
N TRP A 171 7.77 -1.28 -6.29
CA TRP A 171 8.37 -1.48 -4.97
C TRP A 171 8.56 -2.97 -4.66
N GLY A 172 7.62 -3.82 -5.06
CA GLY A 172 7.75 -5.28 -4.94
C GLY A 172 8.91 -5.83 -5.77
N TRP A 173 9.09 -5.32 -7.00
CA TRP A 173 10.25 -5.66 -7.82
C TRP A 173 11.57 -5.12 -7.24
N LEU A 174 11.53 -3.99 -6.53
CA LEU A 174 12.71 -3.33 -5.98
C LEU A 174 13.25 -3.96 -4.70
N TRP A 175 12.37 -4.27 -3.73
CA TRP A 175 12.74 -4.79 -2.39
C TRP A 175 11.99 -6.08 -1.99
N GLY A 176 11.23 -6.70 -2.89
CA GLY A 176 10.49 -7.93 -2.60
C GLY A 176 9.31 -7.71 -1.66
N VAL A 177 9.15 -8.60 -0.67
CA VAL A 177 8.03 -8.58 0.29
C VAL A 177 7.98 -7.29 1.10
N VAL A 178 9.15 -6.76 1.50
CA VAL A 178 9.24 -5.49 2.24
C VAL A 178 8.74 -4.32 1.37
N GLY A 179 9.07 -4.34 0.08
CA GLY A 179 8.60 -3.36 -0.88
C GLY A 179 7.08 -3.41 -1.10
N LEU A 180 6.49 -4.61 -1.15
CA LEU A 180 5.03 -4.80 -1.22
C LEU A 180 4.32 -4.22 0.01
N LEU A 181 4.87 -4.45 1.21
CA LEU A 181 4.32 -3.94 2.46
C LEU A 181 4.34 -2.41 2.49
N LEU A 182 5.44 -1.78 2.02
CA LEU A 182 5.62 -0.34 2.02
C LEU A 182 5.14 0.37 0.76
N ALA A 183 4.61 -0.37 -0.23
CA ALA A 183 4.28 0.19 -1.53
C ALA A 183 3.24 1.33 -1.45
N VAL A 184 2.21 1.19 -0.61
CA VAL A 184 1.18 2.21 -0.45
C VAL A 184 1.75 3.51 0.14
N PRO A 185 2.41 3.52 1.32
CA PRO A 185 2.97 4.75 1.88
C PRO A 185 4.07 5.36 1.00
N LEU A 186 4.92 4.55 0.37
CA LEU A 186 5.96 5.06 -0.54
C LEU A 186 5.35 5.71 -1.79
N THR A 187 4.32 5.11 -2.36
CA THR A 187 3.63 5.69 -3.52
C THR A 187 2.88 6.98 -3.15
N ALA A 188 2.27 7.04 -1.95
CA ALA A 188 1.69 8.28 -1.44
C ALA A 188 2.73 9.37 -1.27
N PHE A 189 3.93 9.02 -0.80
CA PHE A 189 5.02 9.96 -0.65
C PHE A 189 5.51 10.50 -2.00
N VAL A 190 5.66 9.64 -3.01
CA VAL A 190 5.98 10.07 -4.39
C VAL A 190 4.90 11.01 -4.93
N LYS A 191 3.62 10.70 -4.69
CA LYS A 191 2.52 11.59 -5.07
C LYS A 191 2.60 12.94 -4.34
N LEU A 192 2.86 12.94 -3.03
CA LEU A 192 3.00 14.16 -2.24
C LEU A 192 4.12 15.07 -2.77
N LEU A 193 5.21 14.48 -3.26
CA LEU A 193 6.28 15.23 -3.94
C LEU A 193 5.80 15.80 -5.28
N ALA A 194 5.06 15.04 -6.08
CA ALA A 194 4.49 15.53 -7.32
C ALA A 194 3.49 16.69 -7.10
N ASP A 195 2.68 16.62 -6.03
CA ASP A 195 1.71 17.66 -5.65
C ASP A 195 2.38 18.99 -5.27
N SER A 196 3.64 18.94 -4.83
CA SER A 196 4.38 20.10 -4.34
C SER A 196 5.04 20.93 -5.46
N ASN A 197 5.20 20.37 -6.66
CA ASN A 197 5.79 21.05 -7.80
C ASN A 197 4.77 21.29 -8.93
N PRO A 198 4.44 22.55 -9.27
CA PRO A 198 3.49 22.87 -10.35
C PRO A 198 3.85 22.26 -11.72
N ALA A 199 5.14 22.00 -11.99
CA ALA A 199 5.59 21.37 -13.23
C ALA A 199 5.22 19.87 -13.31
N MET A 200 4.93 19.22 -12.18
CA MET A 200 4.61 17.78 -12.10
C MET A 200 3.11 17.48 -11.94
N ASN A 201 2.24 18.47 -12.17
CA ASN A 201 0.79 18.34 -12.05
C ASN A 201 0.20 17.19 -12.88
N HIS A 202 0.78 16.88 -14.04
CA HIS A 202 0.35 15.74 -14.86
C HIS A 202 0.55 14.41 -14.14
N LEU A 203 1.70 14.20 -13.49
CA LEU A 203 2.00 12.98 -12.76
C LEU A 203 1.14 12.86 -11.50
N SER A 204 0.96 13.96 -10.76
CA SER A 204 0.05 14.02 -9.61
C SER A 204 -1.37 13.57 -9.98
N ASN A 205 -1.92 14.11 -11.08
CA ASN A 205 -3.27 13.77 -11.55
C ASN A 205 -3.39 12.32 -12.03
N LEU A 206 -2.34 11.73 -12.60
CA LEU A 206 -2.32 10.32 -12.98
C LEU A 206 -2.30 9.38 -11.75
N LEU A 207 -1.68 9.82 -10.65
CA LEU A 207 -1.55 9.02 -9.44
C LEU A 207 -2.72 9.21 -8.44
N ALA A 208 -3.49 10.29 -8.57
CA ALA A 208 -4.59 10.62 -7.69
C ALA A 208 -5.79 9.67 -7.85
N ARG A 209 -6.57 9.46 -6.77
CA ARG A 209 -7.78 8.64 -6.81
C ARG A 209 -8.91 9.33 -7.58
N GLU A 210 -9.00 10.64 -7.41
CA GLU A 210 -9.77 11.51 -8.28
C GLU A 210 -8.81 12.53 -8.89
N PRO A 211 -8.79 12.72 -10.22
CA PRO A 211 -7.96 13.75 -10.83
C PRO A 211 -8.36 15.10 -10.23
N GLN A 212 -7.41 15.79 -9.59
CA GLN A 212 -7.68 17.12 -9.07
C GLN A 212 -8.08 17.98 -10.26
N ARG A 213 -9.34 18.40 -10.29
CA ARG A 213 -9.85 19.50 -11.12
C ARG A 213 -9.13 20.79 -10.70
N PHE A 214 -7.84 20.90 -11.00
CA PHE A 214 -6.97 22.00 -10.57
C PHE A 214 -7.46 23.39 -11.05
N LEU A 215 -8.51 23.45 -11.89
CA LEU A 215 -8.96 24.63 -12.60
C LEU A 215 -10.40 25.09 -12.32
N ILE A 216 -11.23 24.38 -11.53
CA ILE A 216 -12.62 24.88 -11.31
C ILE A 216 -12.68 26.02 -10.27
N ARG A 217 -11.76 26.09 -9.31
CA ARG A 217 -11.80 27.15 -8.27
C ARG A 217 -11.08 28.44 -8.69
N GLY A 218 -9.97 28.36 -9.42
CA GLY A 218 -9.38 29.55 -10.08
C GLY A 218 -10.38 30.17 -11.06
N LYS A 219 -11.07 29.35 -11.85
CA LYS A 219 -12.09 29.79 -12.79
C LYS A 219 -13.38 30.28 -12.11
N ARG A 220 -13.86 29.69 -11.00
CA ARG A 220 -15.02 30.21 -10.25
C ARG A 220 -14.74 31.46 -9.41
N ALA A 221 -13.57 31.59 -8.78
CA ALA A 221 -13.26 32.77 -7.98
C ALA A 221 -13.05 34.01 -8.86
N THR A 222 -12.34 33.87 -9.98
CA THR A 222 -12.16 34.95 -10.96
C THR A 222 -13.46 35.31 -11.68
N ILE A 223 -14.30 34.32 -12.05
CA ILE A 223 -15.62 34.59 -12.67
C ILE A 223 -16.60 35.22 -11.67
N SER A 224 -16.58 34.84 -10.39
CA SER A 224 -17.43 35.42 -9.35
C SER A 224 -17.04 36.87 -9.00
N GLN A 225 -15.74 37.21 -9.06
CA GLN A 225 -15.26 38.58 -8.80
C GLN A 225 -15.35 39.50 -10.02
N ALA A 226 -15.22 38.98 -11.25
CA ALA A 226 -15.37 39.79 -12.47
C ALA A 226 -16.84 40.09 -12.83
N CYS A 227 -17.78 39.23 -12.41
CA CYS A 227 -19.21 39.39 -12.68
C CYS A 227 -19.98 40.04 -11.51
N ALA A 228 -19.29 40.55 -10.49
CA ALA A 228 -19.91 41.26 -9.38
C ALA A 228 -20.31 42.68 -9.84
N PRO A 229 -21.61 43.04 -9.86
CA PRO A 229 -22.03 44.38 -10.25
C PRO A 229 -21.53 45.41 -9.23
N ALA A 230 -20.93 46.50 -9.73
CA ALA A 230 -20.55 47.66 -8.92
C ALA A 230 -21.78 48.19 -8.19
N ARG A 231 -21.73 48.23 -6.85
CA ARG A 231 -22.82 48.80 -6.04
C ARG A 231 -22.92 50.31 -6.35
N PRO A 232 -24.11 50.85 -6.69
CA PRO A 232 -24.29 52.29 -6.76
C PRO A 232 -24.15 52.89 -5.36
N THR A 233 -23.38 53.96 -5.25
CA THR A 233 -23.22 54.77 -4.03
C THR A 233 -24.54 55.48 -3.71
N PRO A 234 -25.12 55.31 -2.51
CA PRO A 234 -26.24 56.14 -2.09
C PRO A 234 -25.74 57.57 -1.83
N ARG A 235 -26.35 58.53 -2.52
CA ARG A 235 -26.24 59.98 -2.26
C ARG A 235 -27.05 60.36 -1.02
#